data_AF-A0A924UPP7-F1
#
_entry.id   AF-A0A924UPP7-F1
#
_cell.length_a   1.000
_cell.length_b   1.000
_cell.length_c   1.000
_cell.angle_alpha   90.00
_cell.angle_beta   90.00
_cell.angle_gamma   90.00
#
_symmetry.space_group_name_H-M   'P 1'
#
loop_
_entity.id
_entity.type
_entity.pdbx_description
1 polymer ?
#
loop_
_entity_poly.entity_id
_entity_poly.type
_entity_poly.pdbx_seq_one_letter_code
_entity_poly.pdbx_strand_id
1 'polypeptide(L)'
;MKKYTNQSFSIFNTPVILILVSSLLTAFKKHIAVNCAISIAVFLLCSNNLYAQMGISNVSITPHVSSILELRSTTAGFLPPRMTTTERNAVVTPATGLLVYNTSTSQLNYYNGTAWQPISSIGGITSLNGLTGASQTFVNGTNQTITSTGTTHTLGWTGQLSVANGGTGLSTFGGTNRLLYTTATDNL
;
A
#
# COMPACT_ATOMS: atom_id res chain seq x y z
N MET A 1 -26.39 101.86 29.98
CA MET A 1 -26.34 100.50 30.56
C MET A 1 -27.11 99.53 29.66
N LYS A 2 -26.42 98.67 28.91
CA LYS A 2 -27.06 97.62 28.09
C LYS A 2 -27.39 96.44 29.02
N LYS A 3 -28.67 96.09 29.15
CA LYS A 3 -29.13 94.91 29.89
C LYS A 3 -28.92 93.67 29.02
N TYR A 4 -28.02 92.79 29.42
CA TYR A 4 -27.90 91.45 28.84
C TYR A 4 -28.95 90.56 29.48
N THR A 5 -29.93 90.14 28.68
CA THR A 5 -30.96 89.18 29.11
C THR A 5 -30.37 87.77 28.96
N ASN A 6 -30.17 87.09 30.08
CA ASN A 6 -29.74 85.69 30.11
C ASN A 6 -30.86 84.81 29.54
N GLN A 7 -30.79 84.47 28.26
CA GLN A 7 -31.53 83.37 27.68
C GLN A 7 -30.96 82.07 28.30
N SER A 8 -31.64 81.51 29.30
CA SER A 8 -31.34 80.16 29.79
C SER A 8 -31.57 79.19 28.63
N PHE A 9 -30.48 78.76 28.01
CA PHE A 9 -30.51 77.79 26.94
C PHE A 9 -30.84 76.41 27.56
N SER A 10 -32.15 76.12 27.65
CA SER A 10 -32.69 74.87 28.21
C SER A 10 -32.40 73.70 27.25
N ILE A 11 -31.17 73.18 27.30
CA ILE A 11 -30.81 71.93 26.61
C ILE A 11 -31.38 70.71 27.37
N PHE A 12 -31.84 70.89 28.60
CA PHE A 12 -32.41 69.84 29.45
C PHE A 12 -33.92 69.66 29.23
N ASN A 13 -34.37 69.61 27.98
CA ASN A 13 -35.72 69.10 27.70
C ASN A 13 -35.64 67.56 27.74
N THR A 14 -36.36 66.93 28.65
CA THR A 14 -36.43 65.47 28.85
C THR A 14 -36.49 64.63 27.55
N PRO A 15 -37.18 65.01 26.46
CA PRO A 15 -37.13 64.27 25.19
C PRO A 15 -35.74 64.22 24.53
N VAL A 16 -34.93 65.29 24.63
CA VAL A 16 -33.63 65.37 23.96
C VAL A 16 -32.62 64.42 24.61
N ILE A 17 -32.60 64.34 25.94
CA ILE A 17 -31.73 63.43 26.68
C ILE A 17 -32.09 61.97 26.38
N LEU A 18 -33.38 61.64 26.30
CA LEU A 18 -33.84 60.29 25.98
C LEU A 18 -33.43 59.87 24.56
N ILE A 19 -33.53 60.79 23.59
CA ILE A 19 -33.09 60.56 22.20
C ILE A 19 -31.57 60.33 22.15
N LEU A 20 -30.79 61.13 22.87
CA LEU A 20 -29.33 60.98 22.93
C LEU A 20 -28.90 59.67 23.58
N VAL A 21 -29.52 59.29 24.71
CA VAL A 21 -29.25 58.02 25.40
C VAL A 21 -29.65 56.81 24.55
N SER A 22 -30.81 56.86 23.88
CA SER A 22 -31.25 55.81 22.94
C SER A 22 -30.30 55.65 21.76
N SER A 23 -29.86 56.76 21.16
CA SER A 23 -28.90 56.78 20.04
C SER A 23 -27.54 56.20 20.47
N LEU A 24 -27.05 56.60 21.65
CA LEU A 24 -25.79 56.11 22.21
C LEU A 24 -25.86 54.60 22.51
N LEU A 25 -26.94 54.13 23.14
CA LEU A 25 -27.15 52.71 23.43
C LEU A 25 -27.24 51.87 22.15
N THR A 26 -27.85 52.42 21.10
CA THR A 26 -27.92 51.78 19.77
C THR A 26 -26.52 51.68 19.13
N ALA A 27 -25.70 52.74 19.25
CA ALA A 27 -24.32 52.74 18.75
C ALA A 27 -23.45 51.70 19.49
N PHE A 28 -23.52 51.63 20.83
CA PHE A 28 -22.78 50.62 21.61
C PHE A 28 -23.18 49.18 21.25
N LYS A 29 -24.48 48.91 21.13
CA LYS A 29 -24.99 47.59 20.70
C LYS A 29 -24.49 47.21 19.31
N LYS A 30 -24.43 48.16 18.38
CA LYS A 30 -23.92 47.95 17.01
C LYS A 30 -22.42 47.63 17.00
N HIS A 31 -21.60 48.35 17.77
CA HIS A 31 -20.15 48.05 17.87
C HIS A 31 -19.87 46.66 18.45
N ILE A 32 -20.62 46.25 19.49
CA ILE A 32 -20.51 44.91 20.07
C ILE A 32 -20.93 43.84 19.04
N ALA A 33 -22.04 44.06 18.34
CA ALA A 33 -22.54 43.13 17.32
C ALA A 33 -21.56 42.98 16.14
N VAL A 34 -20.95 44.07 15.68
CA VAL A 34 -19.95 44.07 14.60
C VAL A 34 -18.69 43.31 15.02
N ASN A 35 -18.16 43.57 16.22
CA ASN A 35 -16.97 42.86 16.71
C ASN A 35 -17.25 41.36 16.90
N CYS A 36 -18.43 40.99 17.39
CA CYS A 36 -18.84 39.60 17.53
C CYS A 36 -18.97 38.92 16.16
N ALA A 37 -19.59 39.59 15.17
CA ALA A 37 -19.70 39.08 13.80
C ALA A 37 -18.32 38.89 13.14
N ILE A 38 -17.37 39.80 13.37
CA ILE A 38 -16.00 39.67 12.88
C ILE A 38 -15.29 38.48 13.53
N SER A 39 -15.37 38.30 14.85
CA SER A 39 -14.78 37.15 15.53
C SER A 39 -15.36 35.82 15.04
N ILE A 40 -16.68 35.75 14.83
CA ILE A 40 -17.35 34.55 14.28
C ILE A 40 -16.90 34.29 12.85
N ALA A 41 -16.82 35.34 12.00
CA ALA A 41 -16.34 35.20 10.63
C ALA A 41 -14.89 34.70 10.58
N VAL A 42 -13.97 35.27 11.37
CA VAL A 42 -12.56 34.83 11.45
C VAL A 42 -12.47 33.37 11.90
N PHE A 43 -13.25 32.96 12.90
CA PHE A 43 -13.30 31.57 13.35
C PHE A 43 -13.79 30.61 12.25
N LEU A 44 -14.82 31.01 11.48
CA LEU A 44 -15.37 30.26 10.34
C LEU A 44 -14.43 30.22 9.13
N LEU A 45 -13.64 31.28 8.91
CA LEU A 45 -12.61 31.36 7.84
C LEU A 45 -11.39 30.47 8.15
N CYS A 46 -11.02 30.33 9.43
CA CYS A 46 -9.92 29.48 9.88
C CYS A 46 -10.25 27.98 9.97
N SER A 47 -11.52 27.58 9.83
CA SER A 47 -11.95 26.18 10.01
C SER A 47 -11.88 25.31 8.74
N ASN A 48 -11.30 25.80 7.65
CA ASN A 48 -11.24 25.05 6.40
C ASN A 48 -10.22 23.88 6.48
N ASN A 49 -10.74 22.65 6.37
CA ASN A 49 -10.02 21.39 6.09
C ASN A 49 -8.87 21.00 7.04
N LEU A 50 -9.14 20.95 8.35
CA LEU A 50 -8.28 20.22 9.28
C LEU A 50 -8.43 18.70 9.03
N TYR A 51 -7.70 18.17 8.04
CA TYR A 51 -7.46 16.73 7.95
C TYR A 51 -6.51 16.35 9.09
N ALA A 52 -7.04 15.73 10.13
CA ALA A 52 -6.21 15.17 11.19
C ALA A 52 -5.52 13.91 10.65
N GLN A 53 -4.26 14.04 10.23
CA GLN A 53 -3.38 12.89 10.00
C GLN A 53 -3.07 12.22 11.35
N MET A 54 -3.26 10.90 11.42
CA MET A 54 -3.05 10.14 12.65
C MET A 54 -1.60 9.65 12.70
N GLY A 55 -0.83 10.10 13.68
CA GLY A 55 0.50 9.56 13.98
C GLY A 55 0.48 8.77 15.27
N ILE A 56 0.96 7.53 15.25
CA ILE A 56 1.20 6.75 16.48
C ILE A 56 2.70 6.47 16.54
N SER A 57 3.37 6.98 17.56
CA SER A 57 4.82 6.89 17.67
C SER A 57 5.33 6.95 19.10
N ASN A 58 6.45 6.28 19.37
CA ASN A 58 7.20 6.41 20.62
C ASN A 58 8.32 7.47 20.54
N VAL A 59 8.44 8.15 19.41
CA VAL A 59 9.34 9.28 19.15
C VAL A 59 8.56 10.45 18.54
N SER A 60 9.15 11.65 18.52
CA SER A 60 8.52 12.79 17.83
C SER A 60 8.28 12.46 16.35
N ILE A 61 7.07 12.73 15.87
CA ILE A 61 6.64 12.45 14.50
C ILE A 61 5.80 13.60 13.95
N THR A 62 6.13 14.01 12.74
CA THR A 62 5.19 14.68 11.82
C THR A 62 4.81 13.63 10.78
N PRO A 63 3.57 13.11 10.78
CA PRO A 63 3.15 12.15 9.76
C PRO A 63 3.30 12.72 8.35
N HIS A 64 3.58 11.85 7.38
CA HIS A 64 3.72 12.26 5.99
C HIS A 64 2.37 12.79 5.45
N VAL A 65 2.41 13.87 4.66
CA VAL A 65 1.19 14.56 4.14
C VAL A 65 0.32 13.68 3.24
N SER A 66 0.87 12.58 2.70
CA SER A 66 0.13 11.59 1.91
C SER A 66 -0.38 10.40 2.73
N SER A 67 -0.32 10.46 4.08
CA SER A 67 -0.74 9.38 4.97
C SER A 67 -1.93 9.80 5.82
N ILE A 68 -2.93 8.92 5.89
CA ILE A 68 -4.03 9.07 6.86
C ILE A 68 -3.59 8.53 8.24
N LEU A 69 -2.79 7.47 8.25
CA LEU A 69 -2.20 6.87 9.44
C LEU A 69 -0.72 6.58 9.20
N GLU A 70 0.14 7.02 10.11
CA GLU A 70 1.55 6.64 10.15
C GLU A 70 1.94 6.07 11.51
N LEU A 71 2.59 4.91 11.50
CA LEU A 71 3.12 4.24 12.68
C LEU A 71 4.64 4.36 12.65
N ARG A 72 5.26 4.94 13.69
CA ARG A 72 6.72 5.02 13.79
C ARG A 72 7.21 4.56 15.14
N SER A 73 8.08 3.55 15.12
CA SER A 73 8.73 3.08 16.32
C SER A 73 10.09 2.50 15.98
N THR A 74 11.05 2.70 16.88
CA THR A 74 12.38 2.07 16.79
C THR A 74 12.45 0.76 17.56
N THR A 75 11.41 0.41 18.34
CA THR A 75 11.41 -0.74 19.25
C THR A 75 10.19 -1.66 19.13
N ALA A 76 9.17 -1.28 18.35
CA ALA A 76 7.93 -2.04 18.18
C ALA A 76 7.47 -2.04 16.71
N GLY A 77 6.72 -3.08 16.34
CA GLY A 77 6.11 -3.21 15.01
C GLY A 77 4.58 -3.05 15.04
N PHE A 78 3.97 -3.09 13.86
CA PHE A 78 2.52 -3.18 13.75
C PHE A 78 2.08 -4.65 13.85
N LEU A 79 1.22 -4.92 14.83
CA LEU A 79 0.57 -6.22 14.97
C LEU A 79 -0.87 -6.09 14.42
N PRO A 80 -1.16 -6.58 13.20
CA PRO A 80 -2.51 -6.51 12.65
C PRO A 80 -3.49 -7.38 13.46
N PRO A 81 -4.81 -7.21 13.28
CA PRO A 81 -5.80 -8.07 13.91
C PRO A 81 -5.48 -9.56 13.72
N ARG A 82 -5.51 -10.30 14.83
CA ARG A 82 -5.18 -11.73 14.87
C ARG A 82 -6.44 -12.55 15.08
N MET A 83 -6.61 -13.59 14.29
CA MET A 83 -7.80 -14.45 14.33
C MET A 83 -7.49 -15.82 13.75
N THR A 84 -8.25 -16.84 14.16
CA THR A 84 -8.21 -18.17 13.56
C THR A 84 -8.82 -18.15 12.16
N THR A 85 -8.64 -19.25 11.40
CA THR A 85 -9.27 -19.39 10.08
C THR A 85 -10.79 -19.32 10.16
N THR A 86 -11.39 -19.89 11.20
CA THR A 86 -12.85 -19.87 11.40
C THR A 86 -13.35 -18.45 11.66
N GLU A 87 -12.72 -17.73 12.60
CA GLU A 87 -13.07 -16.34 12.92
C GLU A 87 -12.89 -15.41 11.70
N ARG A 88 -11.80 -15.58 10.95
CA ARG A 88 -11.56 -14.85 9.69
C ARG A 88 -12.64 -15.08 8.66
N ASN A 89 -13.07 -16.32 8.47
CA ASN A 89 -14.12 -16.66 7.53
C ASN A 89 -15.51 -16.16 7.99
N ALA A 90 -15.68 -15.92 9.29
CA ALA A 90 -16.91 -15.36 9.85
C ALA A 90 -17.01 -13.83 9.70
N VAL A 91 -15.96 -13.15 9.23
CA VAL A 91 -16.04 -11.71 8.91
C VAL A 91 -17.04 -11.50 7.76
N VAL A 92 -18.16 -10.87 8.07
CA VAL A 92 -19.22 -10.56 7.10
C VAL A 92 -18.75 -9.39 6.23
N THR A 93 -18.90 -9.52 4.90
CA THR A 93 -18.57 -8.47 3.91
C THR A 93 -17.17 -7.85 4.10
N PRO A 94 -16.08 -8.64 4.07
CA PRO A 94 -14.73 -8.10 4.23
C PRO A 94 -14.40 -7.13 3.09
N ALA A 95 -13.78 -6.00 3.42
CA ALA A 95 -13.34 -5.03 2.42
C ALA A 95 -12.15 -5.59 1.61
N THR A 96 -12.08 -5.28 0.32
CA THR A 96 -10.90 -5.56 -0.50
C THR A 96 -9.68 -4.86 0.10
N GLY A 97 -8.58 -5.61 0.26
CA GLY A 97 -7.35 -5.14 0.90
C GLY A 97 -7.34 -5.26 2.43
N LEU A 98 -8.41 -5.76 3.06
CA LEU A 98 -8.43 -6.02 4.51
C LEU A 98 -7.33 -7.01 4.89
N LEU A 99 -6.47 -6.65 5.84
CA LEU A 99 -5.31 -7.41 6.30
C LEU A 99 -5.53 -7.98 7.71
N VAL A 100 -5.17 -9.25 7.89
CA VAL A 100 -5.21 -9.94 9.18
C VAL A 100 -4.02 -10.89 9.30
N TYR A 101 -3.64 -11.26 10.53
CA TYR A 101 -2.76 -12.39 10.76
C TYR A 101 -3.58 -13.61 11.18
N ASN A 102 -3.58 -14.65 10.36
CA ASN A 102 -4.28 -15.90 10.63
C ASN A 102 -3.44 -16.79 11.56
N THR A 103 -3.90 -16.96 12.78
CA THR A 103 -3.19 -17.71 13.82
C THR A 103 -3.26 -19.23 13.61
N SER A 104 -4.25 -19.73 12.85
CA SER A 104 -4.33 -21.15 12.53
C SER A 104 -3.29 -21.58 11.49
N THR A 105 -2.94 -20.69 10.56
CA THR A 105 -1.96 -20.99 9.49
C THR A 105 -0.63 -20.28 9.67
N SER A 106 -0.50 -19.44 10.71
CA SER A 106 0.68 -18.61 10.98
C SER A 106 1.09 -17.74 9.79
N GLN A 107 0.12 -17.12 9.12
CA GLN A 107 0.32 -16.33 7.91
C GLN A 107 -0.45 -15.03 7.93
N LEU A 108 0.13 -13.97 7.37
CA LEU A 108 -0.64 -12.80 6.97
C LEU A 108 -1.61 -13.19 5.86
N ASN A 109 -2.85 -12.74 5.96
CA ASN A 109 -3.84 -12.89 4.91
C ASN A 109 -4.42 -11.53 4.55
N TYR A 110 -4.73 -11.35 3.26
CA TYR A 110 -5.51 -10.21 2.80
C TYR A 110 -6.75 -10.70 2.05
N TYR A 111 -7.84 -9.94 2.10
CA TYR A 111 -9.01 -10.22 1.28
C TYR A 111 -8.86 -9.59 -0.10
N ASN A 112 -8.93 -10.37 -1.18
CA ASN A 112 -8.74 -9.86 -2.53
C ASN A 112 -10.04 -9.32 -3.19
N GLY A 113 -11.13 -9.21 -2.41
CA GLY A 113 -12.47 -8.86 -2.90
C GLY A 113 -13.37 -10.06 -3.17
N THR A 114 -12.83 -11.28 -3.19
CA THR A 114 -13.59 -12.52 -3.39
C THR A 114 -13.22 -13.62 -2.38
N ALA A 115 -11.93 -13.78 -2.08
CA ALA A 115 -11.41 -14.78 -1.17
C ALA A 115 -10.24 -14.25 -0.32
N TRP A 116 -10.01 -14.91 0.81
CA TRP A 116 -8.82 -14.69 1.63
C TRP A 116 -7.60 -15.32 0.97
N GLN A 117 -6.56 -14.50 0.76
CA GLN A 117 -5.30 -14.92 0.16
C GLN A 117 -4.17 -14.83 1.20
N PRO A 118 -3.31 -15.85 1.33
CA PRO A 118 -2.10 -15.72 2.12
C PRO A 118 -1.10 -14.79 1.45
N ILE A 119 -0.45 -13.93 2.23
CA ILE A 119 0.77 -13.25 1.82
C ILE A 119 1.91 -14.22 2.09
N SER A 120 2.27 -15.01 1.08
CA SER A 120 3.44 -15.87 1.08
C SER A 120 4.59 -15.18 0.35
N SER A 121 5.83 -15.48 0.73
CA SER A 121 6.97 -15.20 -0.15
C SER A 121 6.78 -15.99 -1.44
N ILE A 122 6.53 -15.29 -2.55
CA ILE A 122 6.58 -15.90 -3.87
C ILE A 122 8.07 -16.01 -4.18
N GLY A 123 8.66 -17.18 -3.91
CA GLY A 123 9.92 -17.52 -4.56
C GLY A 123 9.70 -17.44 -6.08
N GLY A 124 10.66 -16.90 -6.83
CA GLY A 124 10.66 -17.04 -8.31
C GLY A 124 10.44 -18.51 -8.72
N ILE A 125 10.09 -18.79 -9.98
CA ILE A 125 9.63 -20.10 -10.50
C ILE A 125 10.02 -21.29 -9.59
N THR A 126 9.08 -21.67 -8.73
CA THR A 126 9.27 -22.78 -7.79
C THR A 126 8.92 -24.11 -8.43
N SER A 127 8.43 -24.20 -9.67
CA SER A 127 8.63 -25.38 -10.53
C SER A 127 8.29 -25.17 -12.01
N LEU A 128 8.88 -25.95 -12.92
CA LEU A 128 8.43 -26.17 -14.31
C LEU A 128 8.43 -27.68 -14.58
N ASN A 129 7.31 -28.23 -15.07
CA ASN A 129 7.09 -29.69 -15.16
C ASN A 129 7.39 -30.46 -13.83
N GLY A 130 7.24 -29.81 -12.66
CA GLY A 130 7.56 -30.37 -11.33
C GLY A 130 8.92 -29.97 -10.74
N LEU A 131 9.77 -29.21 -11.45
CA LEU A 131 11.16 -28.92 -11.06
C LEU A 131 11.42 -27.44 -10.72
N THR A 132 11.93 -27.18 -9.52
CA THR A 132 12.08 -25.85 -8.90
C THR A 132 13.45 -25.22 -9.20
N GLY A 133 13.54 -23.96 -9.69
CA GLY A 133 14.84 -23.28 -9.97
C GLY A 133 14.83 -22.32 -11.18
N ALA A 134 15.86 -21.44 -11.29
CA ALA A 134 15.87 -20.24 -12.16
C ALA A 134 16.39 -20.41 -13.61
N SER A 135 17.00 -21.54 -14.00
CA SER A 135 17.36 -21.83 -15.40
C SER A 135 16.90 -23.21 -15.80
N GLN A 136 16.09 -23.30 -16.87
CA GLN A 136 15.49 -24.53 -17.36
C GLN A 136 15.47 -24.51 -18.89
N THR A 137 16.21 -25.43 -19.53
CA THR A 137 16.24 -25.57 -20.99
C THR A 137 16.12 -27.04 -21.34
N PHE A 138 15.00 -27.41 -21.95
CA PHE A 138 14.72 -28.77 -22.41
C PHE A 138 14.62 -28.75 -23.92
N VAL A 139 15.70 -29.09 -24.61
CA VAL A 139 15.67 -29.36 -26.05
C VAL A 139 15.86 -30.85 -26.20
N ASN A 140 14.80 -31.54 -26.58
CA ASN A 140 14.84 -32.97 -26.76
C ASN A 140 14.74 -33.30 -28.25
N GLY A 141 15.80 -33.84 -28.84
CA GLY A 141 15.72 -34.47 -30.16
C GLY A 141 14.78 -35.69 -30.11
N THR A 142 14.21 -36.11 -31.25
CA THR A 142 13.17 -37.17 -31.33
C THR A 142 13.48 -38.46 -30.56
N ASN A 143 14.77 -38.78 -30.39
CA ASN A 143 15.22 -40.00 -29.72
C ASN A 143 15.82 -39.76 -28.34
N GLN A 144 16.00 -38.52 -27.89
CA GLN A 144 16.48 -38.24 -26.55
C GLN A 144 15.27 -38.23 -25.60
N THR A 145 15.48 -38.33 -24.30
CA THR A 145 14.45 -38.19 -23.26
C THR A 145 15.11 -37.60 -22.03
N ILE A 146 14.51 -36.57 -21.45
CA ILE A 146 14.93 -36.05 -20.15
C ILE A 146 13.90 -36.49 -19.13
N THR A 147 14.27 -37.47 -18.31
CA THR A 147 13.43 -37.95 -17.21
C THR A 147 13.90 -37.32 -15.92
N SER A 148 13.00 -36.57 -15.31
CA SER A 148 13.25 -35.89 -14.04
C SER A 148 12.51 -36.61 -12.92
N THR A 149 13.24 -37.08 -11.91
CA THR A 149 12.68 -37.72 -10.73
C THR A 149 13.43 -37.26 -9.49
N GLY A 150 12.75 -36.55 -8.59
CA GLY A 150 13.39 -35.91 -7.44
C GLY A 150 14.44 -34.87 -7.87
N THR A 151 15.65 -34.97 -7.34
CA THR A 151 16.80 -34.11 -7.69
C THR A 151 17.65 -34.64 -8.85
N THR A 152 17.28 -35.78 -9.42
CA THR A 152 18.05 -36.43 -10.48
C THR A 152 17.38 -36.16 -11.83
N HIS A 153 18.16 -35.58 -12.73
CA HIS A 153 17.80 -35.46 -14.14
C HIS A 153 18.62 -36.48 -14.91
N THR A 154 17.94 -37.44 -15.53
CA THR A 154 18.58 -38.43 -16.38
C THR A 154 18.36 -38.07 -17.83
N LEU A 155 19.47 -37.97 -18.56
CA LEU A 155 19.45 -37.89 -20.01
C LEU A 155 19.46 -39.33 -20.54
N GLY A 156 18.38 -39.72 -21.20
CA GLY A 156 18.26 -40.98 -21.91
C GLY A 156 18.13 -40.76 -23.41
N TRP A 157 18.29 -41.82 -24.18
CA TRP A 157 17.87 -41.85 -25.57
C TRP A 157 17.46 -43.26 -26.00
N THR A 158 16.54 -43.35 -26.94
CA THR A 158 16.09 -44.60 -27.55
C THR A 158 16.83 -44.82 -28.87
N GLY A 159 17.40 -46.01 -29.06
CA GLY A 159 18.21 -46.31 -30.24
C GLY A 159 19.50 -45.48 -30.30
N GLN A 160 19.73 -44.80 -31.41
CA GLN A 160 20.98 -44.11 -31.69
C GLN A 160 20.89 -42.61 -31.41
N LEU A 161 21.87 -42.09 -30.65
CA LEU A 161 22.06 -40.65 -30.49
C LEU A 161 22.57 -40.03 -31.80
N SER A 162 22.03 -38.88 -32.22
CA SER A 162 22.50 -38.23 -33.45
C SER A 162 23.93 -37.72 -33.30
N VAL A 163 24.71 -37.71 -34.39
CA VAL A 163 26.06 -37.13 -34.43
C VAL A 163 26.12 -35.67 -33.98
N ALA A 164 25.10 -34.87 -34.31
CA ALA A 164 24.98 -33.48 -33.87
C ALA A 164 24.92 -33.29 -32.33
N ASN A 165 24.66 -34.38 -31.60
CA ASN A 165 24.56 -34.41 -30.14
C ASN A 165 25.61 -35.36 -29.52
N GLY A 166 26.71 -35.63 -30.24
CA GLY A 166 27.81 -36.49 -29.76
C GLY A 166 27.59 -38.00 -29.91
N GLY A 167 26.52 -38.42 -30.61
CA GLY A 167 26.33 -39.83 -30.94
C GLY A 167 27.21 -40.30 -32.10
N THR A 168 27.30 -41.62 -32.30
CA THR A 168 28.20 -42.20 -33.32
C THR A 168 27.59 -42.27 -34.71
N GLY A 169 26.29 -42.03 -34.89
CA GLY A 169 25.67 -42.19 -36.20
C GLY A 169 25.34 -43.65 -36.58
N LEU A 170 25.62 -44.65 -35.72
CA LEU A 170 25.43 -46.08 -35.98
C LEU A 170 24.41 -46.77 -35.06
N SER A 171 23.49 -47.56 -35.66
CA SER A 171 22.44 -48.27 -34.92
C SER A 171 22.91 -49.59 -34.30
N THR A 172 24.07 -50.10 -34.72
CA THR A 172 24.62 -51.40 -34.27
C THR A 172 26.15 -51.38 -34.36
N PHE A 173 26.86 -51.73 -33.28
CA PHE A 173 28.31 -51.95 -33.32
C PHE A 173 28.59 -53.36 -33.87
N GLY A 174 29.05 -53.45 -35.12
CA GLY A 174 29.48 -54.71 -35.70
C GLY A 174 30.90 -55.08 -35.28
N GLY A 175 31.03 -56.07 -34.38
CA GLY A 175 32.27 -56.78 -34.08
C GLY A 175 33.16 -56.21 -32.96
N THR A 176 33.92 -57.08 -32.30
CA THR A 176 34.87 -56.77 -31.21
C THR A 176 36.13 -56.08 -31.76
N ASN A 177 36.70 -55.11 -31.02
CA ASN A 177 38.00 -54.47 -31.28
C ASN A 177 38.17 -53.72 -32.62
N ARG A 178 37.27 -52.80 -32.98
CA ARG A 178 37.55 -51.82 -34.04
C ARG A 178 37.71 -50.42 -33.47
N LEU A 179 38.86 -49.78 -33.73
CA LEU A 179 39.06 -48.35 -33.51
C LEU A 179 38.38 -47.56 -34.63
N LEU A 180 37.65 -46.53 -34.24
CA LEU A 180 36.99 -45.57 -35.13
C LEU A 180 37.96 -44.40 -35.40
N TYR A 181 38.34 -44.18 -36.65
CA TYR A 181 38.97 -42.94 -37.08
C TYR A 181 38.23 -42.41 -38.30
N THR A 182 37.92 -41.11 -38.30
CA THR A 182 37.39 -40.39 -39.46
C THR A 182 38.55 -39.71 -40.19
N THR A 183 38.49 -39.69 -41.52
CA THR A 183 39.50 -39.05 -42.38
C THR A 183 39.15 -37.61 -42.73
N ALA A 184 38.06 -37.05 -42.20
CA ALA A 184 37.72 -35.64 -42.37
C ALA A 184 38.31 -34.82 -41.23
N THR A 185 38.98 -33.70 -41.55
CA THR A 185 39.41 -32.68 -40.59
C THR A 185 38.20 -32.14 -39.83
N ASP A 186 38.12 -32.46 -38.55
CA ASP A 186 37.24 -31.75 -37.61
C ASP A 186 37.78 -30.33 -37.46
N ASN A 187 37.06 -29.34 -38.02
CA ASN A 187 37.27 -27.94 -37.65
C ASN A 187 36.56 -27.71 -36.32
N LEU A 188 37.31 -27.86 -35.23
CA LEU A 188 36.96 -27.37 -33.89
C LEU A 188 36.95 -25.84 -33.87
#